data_AF-A0A843YY74-F1
#
_entry.id   AF-A0A843YY74-F1
#
_cell.length_a   1.000
_cell.length_b   1.000
_cell.length_c   1.000
_cell.angle_alpha   90.00
_cell.angle_beta   90.00
_cell.angle_gamma   90.00
#
_symmetry.space_group_name_H-M   'P 1'
#
loop_
_entity.id
_entity.type
_entity.pdbx_description
1 polymer ?
#
loop_
_entity_poly.entity_id
_entity_poly.type
_entity_poly.pdbx_seq_one_letter_code
_entity_poly.pdbx_strand_id
1 'polypeptide(L)'
;MSENFKTIRELAEEIGVSKTAINKKVSDSERKQWFSKKGNRFLVNEIGQDAIKSMFSYDINNRKSKTENTEKQPESKTENFENDNLKKSDFNHLSEIIKYQNAQIEDLKETKSQHFKQLTQMQNLLDQQQRLALQDKQLLEEYKAEIKDLKALTMAPHDDGEKEVTSDKQLEPESSTPESQPKPKKWWRFGK
;
A
#
# COMPACT_ATOMS: atom_id res chain seq x y z
N MET A 1 -26.60 19.56 24.74
CA MET A 1 -25.61 18.57 24.25
C MET A 1 -26.26 17.21 24.38
N SER A 2 -26.32 16.40 23.32
CA SER A 2 -26.94 15.07 23.35
C SER A 2 -25.97 14.08 23.99
N GLU A 3 -26.29 13.60 25.19
CA GLU A 3 -25.51 12.55 25.86
C GLU A 3 -25.62 11.24 25.06
N ASN A 4 -24.54 10.83 24.40
CA ASN A 4 -24.50 9.64 23.56
C ASN A 4 -24.21 8.40 24.42
N PHE A 5 -25.27 7.77 24.93
CA PHE A 5 -25.16 6.53 25.69
C PHE A 5 -25.21 5.31 24.78
N LYS A 6 -24.22 4.43 24.89
CA LYS A 6 -24.19 3.13 24.20
C LYS A 6 -24.38 1.98 25.16
N THR A 7 -24.91 0.88 24.65
CA THR A 7 -24.96 -0.38 25.37
C THR A 7 -23.63 -1.13 25.28
N ILE A 8 -23.37 -2.03 26.23
CA ILE A 8 -22.21 -2.94 26.18
C ILE A 8 -22.17 -3.72 24.87
N ARG A 9 -23.35 -4.06 24.31
CA ARG A 9 -23.46 -4.77 23.04
C ARG A 9 -22.90 -3.96 21.89
N GLU A 10 -23.34 -2.71 21.74
CA GLU A 10 -22.88 -1.83 20.66
C GLU A 10 -21.39 -1.54 20.80
N LEU A 11 -20.89 -1.32 22.02
CA LEU A 11 -19.46 -1.14 22.26
C LEU A 11 -18.64 -2.37 21.93
N ALA A 12 -19.13 -3.55 22.30
CA ALA A 12 -18.49 -4.82 21.98
C ALA A 12 -18.41 -5.04 20.46
N GLU A 13 -19.48 -4.73 19.74
CA GLU A 13 -19.53 -4.80 18.28
C GLU A 13 -18.59 -3.77 17.62
N GLU A 14 -18.51 -2.54 18.15
CA GLU A 14 -17.64 -1.46 17.65
C GLU A 14 -16.14 -1.79 17.80
N ILE A 15 -15.72 -2.33 18.95
CA ILE A 15 -14.31 -2.68 19.20
C ILE A 15 -13.98 -4.13 18.83
N GLY A 16 -14.94 -4.92 18.36
CA GLY A 16 -14.73 -6.30 17.92
C GLY A 16 -14.38 -7.28 19.04
N VAL A 17 -14.92 -7.09 20.25
CA VAL A 17 -14.70 -7.97 21.40
C VAL A 17 -16.01 -8.56 21.93
N SER A 18 -15.94 -9.54 22.83
CA SER A 18 -17.14 -10.10 23.44
C SER A 18 -17.65 -9.24 24.61
N LYS A 19 -18.98 -9.25 24.85
CA LYS A 19 -19.60 -8.57 26.01
C LYS A 19 -18.95 -8.98 27.34
N THR A 20 -18.60 -10.26 27.45
CA THR A 20 -17.94 -10.83 28.62
C THR A 20 -16.52 -10.29 28.78
N ALA A 21 -15.79 -10.03 27.70
CA ALA A 21 -14.45 -9.46 27.76
C ALA A 21 -14.48 -8.05 28.36
N ILE A 22 -15.45 -7.22 27.94
CA ILE A 22 -15.67 -5.89 28.52
C ILE A 22 -15.96 -6.01 30.03
N ASN A 23 -16.89 -6.88 30.41
CA ASN A 23 -17.24 -7.09 31.82
C ASN A 23 -16.08 -7.61 32.69
N LYS A 24 -15.12 -8.33 32.12
CA LYS A 24 -13.93 -8.80 32.84
C LYS A 24 -12.88 -7.69 33.04
N LYS A 25 -12.77 -6.76 32.09
CA LYS A 25 -11.81 -5.65 32.14
C LYS A 25 -12.28 -4.50 33.01
N VAL A 26 -13.60 -4.28 33.08
CA VAL A 26 -14.21 -3.25 33.91
C VAL A 26 -14.36 -3.75 35.35
N SER A 27 -13.79 -3.03 36.30
CA SER A 27 -13.90 -3.29 37.74
C SER A 27 -15.26 -2.87 38.30
N ASP A 28 -15.66 -3.42 39.45
CA ASP A 28 -16.94 -3.06 40.09
C ASP A 28 -17.04 -1.56 40.46
N SER A 29 -15.91 -0.90 40.74
CA SER A 29 -15.84 0.55 40.99
C SER A 29 -16.15 1.34 39.72
N GLU A 30 -15.50 0.98 38.61
CA GLU A 30 -15.68 1.59 37.29
C GLU A 30 -17.10 1.35 36.77
N ARG A 31 -17.68 0.17 37.05
CA ARG A 31 -19.07 -0.13 36.70
C ARG A 31 -20.05 0.84 37.35
N LYS A 32 -19.82 1.24 38.60
CA LYS A 32 -20.67 2.21 39.31
C LYS A 32 -20.55 3.62 38.71
N GLN A 33 -19.39 3.97 38.16
CA GLN A 33 -19.12 5.30 37.62
C GLN A 33 -19.54 5.46 36.16
N TRP A 34 -19.41 4.42 35.36
CA TRP A 34 -19.61 4.48 33.91
C TRP A 34 -20.98 3.95 33.46
N PHE A 35 -21.60 3.06 34.24
CA PHE A 35 -22.81 2.36 33.82
C PHE A 35 -24.04 2.88 34.54
N SER A 36 -25.02 3.29 33.77
CA SER A 36 -26.34 3.69 34.23
C SER A 36 -27.37 2.63 33.84
N LYS A 37 -28.20 2.21 34.81
CA LYS A 37 -29.29 1.28 34.54
C LYS A 37 -30.50 2.04 34.01
N LYS A 38 -30.92 1.74 32.77
CA LYS A 38 -32.15 2.27 32.18
C LYS A 38 -33.07 1.10 31.83
N GLY A 39 -34.01 0.82 32.72
CA GLY A 39 -34.89 -0.35 32.63
C GLY A 39 -34.10 -1.66 32.73
N ASN A 40 -34.24 -2.53 31.73
CA ASN A 40 -33.55 -3.83 31.65
C ASN A 40 -32.16 -3.76 30.95
N ARG A 41 -31.67 -2.57 30.63
CA ARG A 41 -30.41 -2.37 29.91
C ARG A 41 -29.43 -1.53 30.71
N PHE A 42 -28.15 -1.83 30.53
CA PHE A 42 -27.05 -1.00 31.02
C PHE A 42 -26.54 -0.12 29.89
N LEU A 43 -26.49 1.18 30.15
CA LEU A 43 -26.00 2.22 29.27
C LEU A 43 -24.68 2.75 29.82
N VAL A 44 -23.71 2.96 28.94
CA VAL A 44 -22.37 3.43 29.28
C VAL A 44 -22.23 4.89 28.87
N ASN A 45 -21.77 5.73 29.80
CA ASN A 45 -21.48 7.14 29.52
C ASN A 45 -20.27 7.31 28.59
N GLU A 46 -20.11 8.49 27.99
CA GLU A 46 -19.02 8.77 27.03
C GLU A 46 -17.63 8.50 27.62
N ILE A 47 -17.40 8.91 28.87
CA ILE A 47 -16.14 8.69 29.60
C ILE A 47 -15.80 7.19 29.71
N GLY A 48 -16.79 6.36 30.04
CA GLY A 48 -16.63 4.92 30.13
C GLY A 48 -16.46 4.26 28.77
N GLN A 49 -17.10 4.78 27.73
CA GLN A 49 -16.91 4.30 26.36
C GLN A 49 -15.46 4.49 25.93
N ASP A 50 -14.89 5.67 26.14
CA ASP A 50 -13.50 5.98 25.76
C ASP A 50 -12.49 5.19 26.60
N ALA A 51 -12.74 5.04 27.90
CA ALA A 51 -11.91 4.20 28.76
C ALA A 51 -11.90 2.74 28.28
N ILE A 52 -13.07 2.16 28.00
CA ILE A 52 -13.19 0.79 27.47
C ILE A 52 -12.50 0.68 26.11
N LYS A 53 -12.72 1.62 25.19
CA LYS A 53 -12.05 1.63 23.87
C LYS A 53 -10.53 1.68 24.01
N SER A 54 -10.01 2.52 24.90
CA SER A 54 -8.57 2.65 25.14
C SER A 54 -7.97 1.34 25.68
N MET A 55 -8.64 0.70 26.65
CA MET A 55 -8.22 -0.60 27.20
C MET A 55 -8.08 -1.70 26.14
N PHE A 56 -8.97 -1.74 25.14
CA PHE A 56 -8.93 -2.74 24.07
C PHE A 56 -8.14 -2.31 22.84
N SER A 57 -7.89 -1.02 22.62
CA SER A 57 -7.11 -0.52 21.48
C SER A 57 -5.65 -0.98 21.54
N TYR A 58 -5.05 -1.02 22.73
CA TYR A 58 -3.71 -1.58 22.91
C TYR A 58 -3.67 -3.09 22.57
N ASP A 59 -4.64 -3.85 23.06
CA ASP A 59 -4.74 -5.30 22.82
C ASP A 59 -5.00 -5.61 21.34
N ILE A 60 -5.83 -4.85 20.62
CA ILE A 60 -6.15 -5.08 19.20
C ILE A 60 -4.92 -4.84 18.30
N ASN A 61 -4.17 -3.76 18.54
CA ASN A 61 -2.97 -3.46 17.76
C ASN A 61 -1.88 -4.51 17.99
N ASN A 62 -1.74 -5.00 19.22
CA ASN A 62 -0.77 -6.04 19.56
C ASN A 62 -1.24 -7.45 19.14
N ARG A 63 -2.54 -7.67 18.93
CA ARG A 63 -3.10 -8.97 18.47
C ARG A 63 -3.11 -9.11 16.95
N LYS A 64 -3.24 -7.99 16.21
CA LYS A 64 -3.05 -7.96 14.75
C LYS A 64 -1.61 -8.26 14.33
N SER A 65 -0.62 -7.95 15.16
CA SER A 65 0.78 -8.33 14.92
C SER A 65 1.14 -9.75 15.37
N LYS A 66 0.26 -10.44 16.12
CA LYS A 66 0.56 -11.72 16.79
C LYS A 66 -0.30 -12.89 16.32
N THR A 67 -1.09 -12.72 15.27
CA THR A 67 -2.03 -13.75 14.76
C THR A 67 -1.40 -14.80 13.85
N GLU A 68 -0.07 -14.90 13.80
CA GLU A 68 0.62 -16.02 13.12
C GLU A 68 1.14 -17.12 14.05
N ASN A 69 1.08 -17.01 15.38
CA ASN A 69 1.56 -18.09 16.25
C ASN A 69 0.70 -18.28 17.50
N THR A 70 -0.13 -19.32 17.47
CA THR A 70 -0.81 -19.85 18.66
C THR A 70 -0.01 -21.03 19.20
N GLU A 71 0.57 -20.92 20.39
CA GLU A 71 0.28 -21.86 21.47
C GLU A 71 0.87 -21.40 22.83
N LYS A 72 0.04 -21.61 23.86
CA LYS A 72 0.35 -21.83 25.28
C LYS A 72 0.56 -20.61 26.20
N GLN A 73 -0.49 -20.38 27.00
CA GLN A 73 -0.39 -19.86 28.37
C GLN A 73 0.49 -20.77 29.25
N PRO A 74 0.95 -20.26 30.40
CA PRO A 74 0.36 -20.77 31.64
C PRO A 74 0.00 -19.68 32.67
N GLU A 75 -0.84 -20.10 33.62
CA GLU A 75 -1.46 -19.33 34.68
C GLU A 75 -0.63 -19.29 35.98
N SER A 76 -0.86 -18.24 36.79
CA SER A 76 -0.70 -18.14 38.26
C SER A 76 0.75 -18.13 38.81
N LYS A 77 1.15 -17.40 39.87
CA LYS A 77 0.49 -17.02 41.14
C LYS A 77 1.11 -15.73 41.72
N THR A 78 0.33 -15.09 42.57
CA THR A 78 0.66 -14.06 43.57
C THR A 78 1.84 -14.44 44.47
N GLU A 79 2.72 -13.48 44.82
CA GLU A 79 3.24 -13.27 46.18
C GLU A 79 4.07 -11.97 46.25
N ASN A 80 3.66 -11.08 47.18
CA ASN A 80 4.29 -9.78 47.44
C ASN A 80 5.42 -9.94 48.45
N PHE A 81 6.67 -10.10 48.04
CA PHE A 81 7.86 -9.74 48.83
C PHE A 81 9.07 -9.71 47.88
N GLU A 82 9.42 -8.53 47.34
CA GLU A 82 10.71 -8.11 46.73
C GLU A 82 10.49 -6.97 45.72
N ASN A 83 10.04 -5.80 46.19
CA ASN A 83 9.60 -4.74 45.28
C ASN A 83 10.77 -4.01 44.58
N ASP A 84 11.98 -3.98 45.15
CA ASP A 84 13.07 -3.15 44.60
C ASP A 84 14.06 -3.90 43.68
N ASN A 85 14.31 -5.19 43.90
CA ASN A 85 15.15 -6.00 43.00
C ASN A 85 14.39 -6.40 41.72
N LEU A 86 13.10 -6.75 41.87
CA LEU A 86 12.21 -7.07 40.76
C LEU A 86 12.06 -5.87 39.81
N LYS A 87 11.82 -4.67 40.33
CA LYS A 87 11.77 -3.42 39.54
C LYS A 87 13.05 -3.15 38.75
N LYS A 88 14.23 -3.46 39.30
CA LYS A 88 15.50 -3.26 38.61
C LYS A 88 15.69 -4.29 37.49
N SER A 89 15.26 -5.54 37.72
CA SER A 89 15.25 -6.59 36.69
C SER A 89 14.26 -6.28 35.56
N ASP A 90 13.06 -5.80 35.90
CA ASP A 90 12.03 -5.37 34.96
C ASP A 90 12.50 -4.15 34.14
N PHE A 91 13.21 -3.21 34.77
CA PHE A 91 13.80 -2.06 34.10
C PHE A 91 14.91 -2.46 33.12
N ASN A 92 15.78 -3.41 33.49
CA ASN A 92 16.82 -3.91 32.60
C ASN A 92 16.21 -4.64 31.40
N HIS A 93 15.22 -5.50 31.63
CA HIS A 93 14.49 -6.19 30.57
C HIS A 93 13.78 -5.21 29.63
N LEU A 94 13.14 -4.16 30.17
CA LEU A 94 12.54 -3.10 29.37
C LEU A 94 13.58 -2.33 28.55
N SER A 95 14.75 -2.07 29.12
CA SER A 95 15.88 -1.43 28.42
C SER A 95 16.38 -2.27 27.24
N GLU A 96 16.49 -3.60 27.41
CA GLU A 96 16.85 -4.52 26.34
C GLU A 96 15.80 -4.55 25.22
N ILE A 97 14.51 -4.57 25.56
CA ILE A 97 13.42 -4.48 24.58
C ILE A 97 13.52 -3.17 23.80
N ILE A 98 13.72 -2.03 24.48
CA ILE A 98 13.84 -0.72 23.82
C ILE A 98 15.05 -0.70 22.87
N LYS A 99 16.20 -1.24 23.30
CA LYS A 99 17.39 -1.33 22.44
C LYS A 99 17.12 -2.18 21.20
N TYR A 100 16.48 -3.34 21.37
CA TYR A 100 16.14 -4.22 20.27
C TYR A 100 15.15 -3.56 19.30
N GLN A 101 14.11 -2.90 19.81
CA GLN A 101 13.15 -2.15 19.01
C GLN A 101 13.83 -1.00 18.24
N ASN A 102 14.75 -0.26 18.88
CA ASN A 102 15.50 0.79 18.22
C ASN A 102 16.38 0.24 17.08
N ALA A 103 17.02 -0.91 17.28
CA ALA A 103 17.80 -1.58 16.24
C ALA A 103 16.92 -2.01 15.05
N GLN A 104 15.74 -2.56 15.31
CA GLN A 104 14.76 -2.87 14.25
C GLN A 104 14.30 -1.62 13.51
N ILE A 105 14.05 -0.52 14.23
CA ILE A 105 13.63 0.75 13.62
C ILE A 105 14.72 1.30 12.71
N GLU A 106 15.99 1.24 13.11
CA GLU A 106 17.10 1.70 12.28
C GLU A 106 17.29 0.83 11.03
N ASP A 107 17.20 -0.50 11.14
CA ASP A 107 17.23 -1.41 9.98
C ASP A 107 16.08 -1.13 8.99
N LEU A 108 14.86 -0.94 9.51
CA LEU A 108 13.70 -0.56 8.70
C LEU A 108 13.86 0.80 8.02
N LYS A 109 14.58 1.74 8.65
CA LYS A 109 14.85 3.06 8.10
C LYS A 109 15.93 3.00 7.03
N GLU A 110 16.97 2.19 7.23
CA GLU A 110 18.02 1.96 6.25
C GLU A 110 17.45 1.30 4.98
N THR A 111 16.68 0.22 5.13
CA THR A 111 16.02 -0.47 4.00
C THR A 111 15.10 0.47 3.22
N LYS A 112 14.28 1.29 3.90
CA LYS A 112 13.47 2.33 3.24
C LYS A 112 14.31 3.35 2.47
N SER A 113 15.44 3.78 3.04
CA SER A 113 16.36 4.71 2.37
C SER A 113 16.97 4.09 1.12
N GLN A 114 17.38 2.82 1.18
CA GLN A 114 17.89 2.08 0.03
C GLN A 114 16.82 1.93 -1.07
N HIS A 115 15.59 1.55 -0.72
CA HIS A 115 14.48 1.49 -1.68
C HIS A 115 14.17 2.84 -2.32
N PHE A 116 14.21 3.93 -1.55
CA PHE A 116 13.99 5.27 -2.09
C PHE A 116 15.09 5.68 -3.08
N LYS A 117 16.35 5.32 -2.81
CA LYS A 117 17.47 5.52 -3.76
C LYS A 117 17.25 4.73 -5.04
N GLN A 118 16.87 3.46 -4.96
CA GLN A 118 16.56 2.62 -6.12
C GLN A 118 15.40 3.21 -6.95
N LEU A 119 14.33 3.65 -6.29
CA LEU A 119 13.18 4.28 -6.95
C LEU A 119 13.60 5.54 -7.70
N THR A 120 14.43 6.38 -7.07
CA THR A 120 14.95 7.61 -7.69
C THR A 120 15.83 7.29 -8.91
N GLN A 121 16.69 6.27 -8.82
CA GLN A 121 17.51 5.83 -9.95
C GLN A 121 16.64 5.34 -11.11
N MET A 122 15.63 4.51 -10.85
CA MET A 122 14.69 4.06 -11.87
C MET A 122 13.91 5.22 -12.50
N GLN A 123 13.45 6.18 -11.69
CA GLN A 123 12.76 7.36 -12.18
C GLN A 123 13.63 8.18 -13.14
N ASN A 124 14.92 8.35 -12.81
CA ASN A 124 15.86 9.07 -13.67
C ASN A 124 16.11 8.33 -15.00
N LEU A 125 16.26 7.00 -14.97
CA LEU A 125 16.42 6.20 -16.18
C LEU A 125 15.17 6.26 -17.08
N LEU A 126 13.98 6.25 -16.47
CA LEU A 126 12.73 6.40 -17.19
C LEU A 126 12.62 7.78 -17.87
N ASP A 127 12.99 8.85 -17.16
CA ASP A 127 13.02 10.21 -17.72
C ASP A 127 14.03 10.31 -18.88
N GLN A 128 15.21 9.73 -18.73
CA GLN A 128 16.20 9.65 -19.81
C GLN A 128 15.65 8.92 -21.04
N GLN A 129 14.99 7.77 -20.85
CA GLN A 129 14.38 7.02 -21.93
C GLN A 129 13.27 7.83 -22.63
N GLN A 130 12.45 8.56 -21.88
CA GLN A 130 11.41 9.42 -22.44
C GLN A 130 12.01 10.55 -23.29
N ARG A 131 13.08 11.19 -22.83
CA ARG A 131 13.78 12.25 -23.59
C ARG A 131 14.38 11.72 -24.89
N LEU A 132 15.06 10.58 -24.83
CA LEU A 132 15.63 9.94 -26.03
C LEU A 132 14.54 9.57 -27.03
N ALA A 133 13.44 8.99 -26.57
CA ALA A 133 12.31 8.64 -27.44
C ALA A 133 11.69 9.87 -28.13
N LEU A 134 11.66 11.02 -27.45
CA LEU A 134 11.22 12.28 -28.04
C LEU A 134 12.21 12.80 -29.10
N GLN A 135 13.52 12.72 -28.84
CA GLN A 135 14.55 13.09 -29.81
C GLN A 135 14.49 12.20 -31.06
N ASP A 136 14.40 10.88 -30.87
CA ASP A 136 14.26 9.92 -31.97
C ASP A 136 13.01 10.21 -32.81
N LYS A 137 11.89 10.57 -32.16
CA LYS A 137 10.66 10.94 -32.86
C LYS A 137 10.84 12.19 -33.72
N GLN A 138 11.50 13.23 -33.21
CA GLN A 138 11.77 14.47 -33.95
C GLN A 138 12.65 14.19 -35.17
N LEU A 139 13.74 13.45 -34.98
CA LEU A 139 14.64 13.08 -36.08
C LEU A 139 13.93 12.26 -37.18
N LEU A 140 13.05 11.33 -36.78
CA LEU A 140 12.23 10.58 -37.74
C LEU A 140 11.23 11.45 -38.50
N GLU A 141 10.73 12.53 -37.90
CA GLU A 141 9.84 13.49 -38.54
C GLU A 141 10.60 14.36 -39.54
N GLU A 142 11.80 14.81 -39.18
CA GLU A 142 12.72 15.54 -40.08
C GLU A 142 13.09 14.70 -41.31
N TYR A 143 13.51 13.44 -41.13
CA TYR A 143 13.81 12.57 -42.27
C TYR A 143 12.60 12.31 -43.16
N LYS A 144 11.39 12.18 -42.58
CA LYS A 144 10.16 12.04 -43.38
C LYS A 144 9.86 13.29 -44.18
N ALA A 145 10.10 14.48 -43.62
CA ALA A 145 9.94 15.75 -44.32
C ALA A 145 10.98 15.89 -45.44
N GLU A 146 12.26 15.61 -45.17
CA GLU A 146 13.33 15.66 -46.16
C GLU A 146 13.09 14.69 -47.32
N ILE A 147 12.66 13.46 -47.04
CA ILE A 147 12.27 12.49 -48.08
C ILE A 147 11.10 13.03 -48.92
N LYS A 148 10.13 13.69 -48.31
CA LYS A 148 8.99 14.28 -49.02
C LYS A 148 9.42 15.44 -49.92
N ASP A 149 10.32 16.30 -49.43
CA ASP A 149 10.83 17.45 -50.18
C ASP A 149 11.74 17.01 -51.33
N LEU A 150 12.65 16.04 -51.10
CA LEU A 150 13.47 15.43 -52.14
C LEU A 150 12.62 14.74 -53.21
N LYS A 151 11.54 14.08 -52.80
CA LYS A 151 10.57 13.50 -53.74
C LYS A 151 9.88 14.59 -54.56
N ALA A 152 9.51 15.72 -53.96
CA ALA A 152 8.92 16.84 -54.71
C ALA A 152 9.91 17.48 -55.69
N LEU A 153 11.18 17.61 -55.29
CA LEU A 153 12.24 18.19 -56.13
C LEU A 153 12.57 17.31 -57.34
N THR A 154 12.61 16.00 -57.17
CA THR A 154 12.84 15.04 -58.27
C THR A 154 11.64 14.89 -59.21
N MET A 155 10.45 15.38 -58.84
CA MET A 155 9.27 15.45 -59.70
C MET A 155 9.07 16.80 -60.40
N ALA A 156 10.02 17.75 -60.26
CA ALA A 156 10.10 18.88 -61.19
C ALA A 156 10.31 18.30 -62.61
N PRO A 157 9.59 18.74 -63.66
CA PRO A 157 9.64 18.11 -64.96
C PRO A 157 11.03 18.32 -65.57
N HIS A 158 11.93 17.35 -65.37
CA HIS A 158 13.03 17.12 -66.30
C HIS A 158 12.40 16.43 -67.50
N ASP A 159 11.86 17.25 -68.39
CA ASP A 159 11.55 16.88 -69.76
C ASP A 159 12.88 16.70 -70.50
N ASP A 160 13.48 15.53 -70.33
CA ASP A 160 14.51 15.04 -71.25
C ASP A 160 14.36 13.52 -71.40
N GLY A 161 13.79 13.16 -72.55
CA GLY A 161 14.03 11.96 -73.34
C GLY A 161 14.47 10.67 -72.64
N GLU A 162 13.52 9.73 -72.62
CA GLU A 162 13.75 8.28 -72.74
C GLU A 162 14.62 7.58 -71.69
N LYS A 163 14.00 6.84 -70.77
CA LYS A 163 13.92 5.36 -70.78
C LYS A 163 13.54 4.79 -69.41
N GLU A 164 12.52 3.95 -69.49
CA GLU A 164 12.38 2.67 -68.79
C GLU A 164 12.11 2.60 -67.27
N VAL A 165 11.00 1.88 -67.03
CA VAL A 165 10.84 0.78 -66.06
C VAL A 165 10.21 1.14 -64.71
N THR A 166 8.89 1.05 -64.77
CA THR A 166 8.00 0.26 -63.92
C THR A 166 7.38 0.90 -62.68
N SER A 167 6.04 0.91 -62.76
CA SER A 167 5.09 0.59 -61.69
C SER A 167 4.83 1.69 -60.68
N ASP A 168 4.12 2.70 -61.15
CA ASP A 168 3.37 3.63 -60.32
C ASP A 168 1.87 3.49 -60.60
N LYS A 169 1.13 2.90 -59.66
CA LYS A 169 -0.22 3.29 -59.22
C LYS A 169 -0.82 2.23 -58.30
N GLN A 170 -0.88 2.52 -57.01
CA GLN A 170 -2.14 2.97 -56.41
C GLN A 170 -1.91 3.36 -54.95
N LEU A 171 -1.83 4.66 -54.72
CA LEU A 171 -2.43 5.27 -53.54
C LEU A 171 -3.91 5.49 -53.86
N GLU A 172 -4.80 5.16 -52.94
CA GLU A 172 -5.78 6.12 -52.39
C GLU A 172 -6.38 5.51 -51.09
N PRO A 173 -6.84 6.36 -50.16
CA PRO A 173 -7.12 6.07 -48.76
C PRO A 173 -8.58 5.66 -48.54
N GLU A 174 -8.93 5.22 -47.33
CA GLU A 174 -9.96 5.84 -46.48
C GLU A 174 -10.30 4.97 -45.26
N SER A 175 -10.80 5.69 -44.25
CA SER A 175 -11.16 5.31 -42.88
C SER A 175 -12.28 4.28 -42.73
N SER A 176 -12.15 3.41 -41.71
CA SER A 176 -13.15 2.99 -40.71
C SER A 176 -13.06 1.50 -40.36
N THR A 177 -12.96 1.21 -39.06
CA THR A 177 -13.07 -0.08 -38.36
C THR A 177 -14.47 -0.72 -38.57
N PRO A 178 -14.81 -1.98 -38.14
CA PRO A 178 -14.05 -2.98 -37.36
C PRO A 178 -14.25 -4.47 -37.78
N GLU A 179 -13.66 -5.38 -36.99
CA GLU A 179 -14.15 -6.75 -36.71
C GLU A 179 -13.64 -7.93 -37.58
N SER A 180 -12.65 -8.67 -37.03
CA SER A 180 -12.67 -10.15 -36.94
C SER A 180 -11.37 -10.70 -36.32
N GLN A 181 -11.39 -10.89 -35.00
CA GLN A 181 -10.75 -11.91 -34.14
C GLN A 181 -9.26 -12.35 -34.31
N PRO A 182 -8.56 -12.67 -33.18
CA PRO A 182 -7.10 -12.66 -33.10
C PRO A 182 -6.48 -14.05 -33.38
N LYS A 183 -5.40 -14.09 -34.16
CA LYS A 183 -4.49 -15.26 -34.19
C LYS A 183 -3.23 -14.94 -33.39
N PRO A 184 -2.89 -15.71 -32.33
CA PRO A 184 -1.72 -15.42 -31.51
C PRO A 184 -0.46 -15.81 -32.29
N LYS A 185 0.30 -14.80 -32.76
CA LYS A 185 1.64 -15.02 -33.31
C LYS A 185 2.57 -15.37 -32.15
N LYS A 186 2.86 -16.67 -32.01
CA LYS A 186 3.85 -17.22 -31.07
C LYS A 186 5.24 -16.82 -31.56
N TRP A 187 5.75 -15.69 -31.08
CA TRP A 187 7.17 -15.39 -31.14
C TRP A 187 7.85 -16.05 -29.95
N TRP A 188 9.09 -16.51 -30.15
CA TRP A 188 9.91 -17.39 -29.31
C TRP A 188 9.68 -18.90 -29.53
N ARG A 189 10.55 -19.50 -30.35
CA ARG A 189 11.06 -20.86 -30.16
C ARG A 189 12.52 -20.70 -29.75
N PHE A 190 12.82 -20.83 -28.45
CA PHE A 190 14.20 -20.97 -28.01
C PHE A 190 14.72 -22.35 -28.44
N GLY A 191 15.92 -22.34 -29.00
CA GLY A 191 16.61 -23.50 -29.56
C GLY A 191 17.10 -24.49 -28.50
N LYS A 192 17.46 -25.66 -29.04
CA LYS A 192 17.94 -26.92 -28.45
C LYS A 192 18.76 -26.83 -27.17
#